data_AF-G6FUG4-F1
#
_entry.id   AF-G6FUG4-F1
#
_cell.length_a   1.000
_cell.length_b   1.000
_cell.length_c   1.000
_cell.angle_alpha   90.00
_cell.angle_beta   90.00
_cell.angle_gamma   90.00
#
_symmetry.space_group_name_H-M   'P 1'
#
loop_
_entity.id
_entity.type
_entity.pdbx_description
1 polymer ?
#
loop_
_entity_poly.entity_id
_entity_poly.type
_entity_poly.pdbx_seq_one_letter_code
_entity_poly.pdbx_strand_id
1 'polypeptide(L)'
;MTDLTLVIGNMNCRAKLPGKGMALGVQKDIDRITTIWKDCRENFGVNGDMLFGQFTIADAMFAPVVLRFVTYDVQLDNVAQNYVEAILAIPALQEWIKAGKAEQEIIPTFEF
;
A
#
# COMPACT_ATOMS: atom_id res chain seq x y z
N MET A 1 14.31 -21.79 -5.03
CA MET A 1 13.48 -21.32 -6.16
C MET A 1 12.39 -20.45 -5.54
N THR A 2 12.71 -19.18 -5.32
CA THR A 2 11.80 -18.22 -4.67
C THR A 2 10.70 -17.87 -5.66
N ASP A 3 9.51 -18.36 -5.37
CA ASP A 3 8.31 -18.14 -6.17
C ASP A 3 8.00 -16.64 -6.25
N LEU A 4 8.16 -16.07 -7.45
CA LEU A 4 7.89 -14.67 -7.74
C LEU A 4 6.39 -14.34 -7.70
N THR A 5 5.49 -15.34 -7.61
CA THR A 5 4.04 -15.11 -7.47
C THR A 5 3.64 -14.52 -6.12
N LEU A 6 4.53 -14.60 -5.10
CA LEU A 6 4.26 -14.06 -3.77
C LEU A 6 4.41 -12.53 -3.67
N VAL A 7 5.15 -11.90 -4.58
CA VAL A 7 5.48 -10.45 -4.48
C VAL A 7 4.55 -9.61 -5.38
N ILE A 8 3.96 -10.22 -6.42
CA ILE A 8 2.97 -9.61 -7.31
C ILE A 8 1.62 -10.36 -7.22
N GLY A 9 1.28 -10.86 -6.02
CA GLY A 9 0.02 -11.54 -5.76
C GLY A 9 -1.17 -10.57 -5.66
N ASN A 10 -2.37 -11.12 -5.87
CA ASN A 10 -3.67 -10.46 -5.66
C ASN A 10 -3.74 -9.68 -4.33
N MET A 11 -4.58 -8.65 -4.27
CA MET A 11 -4.84 -7.92 -3.03
C MET A 11 -5.57 -8.83 -2.02
N ASN A 12 -4.84 -9.46 -1.10
CA ASN A 12 -5.45 -10.18 0.03
C ASN A 12 -5.62 -9.22 1.22
N CYS A 13 -6.82 -8.65 1.36
CA CYS A 13 -7.18 -7.74 2.47
C CYS A 13 -7.19 -8.40 3.86
N ARG A 14 -7.09 -9.75 3.95
CA ARG A 14 -7.01 -10.50 5.20
C ARG A 14 -5.57 -10.71 5.69
N ALA A 15 -4.59 -10.65 4.78
CA ALA A 15 -3.21 -11.00 5.09
C ALA A 15 -2.53 -10.00 6.04
N LYS A 16 -1.71 -10.53 6.96
CA LYS A 16 -0.72 -9.78 7.75
C LYS A 16 0.57 -10.60 7.79
N LEU A 17 1.62 -10.09 7.16
CA LEU A 17 2.85 -10.81 6.86
C LEU A 17 4.10 -9.99 7.25
N PRO A 18 4.21 -9.48 8.49
CA PRO A 18 5.36 -8.70 8.91
C PRO A 18 6.67 -9.48 8.71
N GLY A 19 7.69 -8.82 8.16
CA GLY A 19 9.00 -9.41 7.92
C GLY A 19 9.08 -10.43 6.76
N LYS A 20 7.99 -10.62 5.99
CA LYS A 20 8.00 -11.40 4.75
C LYS A 20 8.23 -10.49 3.54
N GLY A 21 8.59 -11.07 2.39
CA GLY A 21 8.61 -10.36 1.11
C GLY A 21 9.84 -9.47 0.83
N MET A 22 10.79 -9.35 1.76
CA MET A 22 12.02 -8.55 1.60
C MET A 22 13.09 -9.27 0.75
N ALA A 23 12.75 -9.57 -0.51
CA ALA A 23 13.70 -10.12 -1.47
C ALA A 23 14.69 -9.06 -1.98
N LEU A 24 15.76 -9.51 -2.67
CA LEU A 24 16.72 -8.60 -3.31
C LEU A 24 15.99 -7.64 -4.27
N GLY A 25 16.22 -6.34 -4.09
CA GLY A 25 15.63 -5.29 -4.93
C GLY A 25 14.39 -4.63 -4.34
N VAL A 26 13.67 -5.27 -3.41
CA VAL A 26 12.43 -4.73 -2.82
C VAL A 26 12.67 -3.41 -2.10
N GLN A 27 13.80 -3.28 -1.38
CA GLN A 27 14.14 -2.01 -0.74
C GLN A 27 14.29 -0.87 -1.76
N LYS A 28 14.87 -1.13 -2.94
CA LYS A 28 15.01 -0.11 -3.98
C LYS A 28 13.65 0.33 -4.53
N ASP A 29 12.71 -0.60 -4.63
CA ASP A 29 11.34 -0.27 -5.05
C ASP A 29 10.60 0.54 -3.98
N ILE A 30 10.75 0.18 -2.70
CA ILE A 30 10.22 0.98 -1.58
C ILE A 30 10.80 2.39 -1.65
N ASP A 31 12.13 2.54 -1.72
CA ASP A 31 12.81 3.84 -1.77
C ASP A 31 12.33 4.70 -2.95
N ARG A 32 12.13 4.07 -4.13
CA ARG A 32 11.62 4.77 -5.32
C ARG A 32 10.18 5.25 -5.12
N ILE A 33 9.33 4.42 -4.54
CA ILE A 33 7.92 4.75 -4.30
C ILE A 33 7.81 5.88 -3.26
N THR A 34 8.54 5.78 -2.15
CA THR A 34 8.49 6.81 -1.10
C THR A 34 9.09 8.13 -1.57
N THR A 35 10.13 8.10 -2.42
CA THR A 35 10.66 9.30 -3.08
C THR A 35 9.59 9.98 -3.94
N ILE A 36 8.85 9.22 -4.76
CA ILE A 36 7.76 9.78 -5.59
C ILE A 36 6.70 10.44 -4.70
N TRP A 37 6.27 9.79 -3.63
CA TRP A 37 5.26 10.35 -2.73
C TRP A 37 5.74 11.62 -2.04
N LYS A 38 6.98 11.61 -1.56
CA LYS A 38 7.60 12.78 -0.94
C LYS A 38 7.67 13.94 -1.92
N ASP A 39 8.19 13.73 -3.12
CA ASP A 39 8.31 14.76 -4.15
C ASP A 39 6.94 15.35 -4.52
N CYS A 40 5.91 14.50 -4.68
CA CYS A 40 4.56 14.97 -4.96
C CYS A 40 4.02 15.85 -3.83
N ARG A 41 4.12 15.39 -2.57
CA ARG A 41 3.57 16.12 -1.42
C ARG A 41 4.33 17.42 -1.14
N GLU A 42 5.65 17.43 -1.30
CA GLU A 42 6.47 18.63 -1.11
C GLU A 42 6.17 19.71 -2.16
N ASN A 43 6.00 19.32 -3.42
CA ASN A 43 5.82 20.27 -4.52
C ASN A 43 4.36 20.65 -4.78
N PHE A 44 3.41 19.76 -4.48
CA PHE A 44 2.01 19.90 -4.88
C PHE A 44 1.00 19.53 -3.79
N GLY A 45 1.44 19.07 -2.62
CA GLY A 45 0.58 18.62 -1.52
C GLY A 45 -0.02 19.75 -0.67
N VAL A 46 0.08 21.00 -1.10
CA VAL A 46 -0.37 22.16 -0.31
C VAL A 46 -1.87 22.05 -0.03
N ASN A 47 -2.28 22.33 1.22
CA ASN A 47 -3.66 22.30 1.69
C ASN A 47 -4.34 20.92 1.69
N GLY A 48 -3.59 19.82 1.86
CA GLY A 48 -4.18 18.55 2.26
C GLY A 48 -3.19 17.39 2.38
N ASP A 49 -3.70 16.22 2.72
CA ASP A 49 -2.87 15.07 3.10
C ASP A 49 -2.57 14.11 1.95
N MET A 50 -3.16 14.34 0.78
CA MET A 50 -3.00 13.51 -0.44
C MET A 50 -1.79 13.93 -1.27
N LEU A 51 -1.46 13.17 -2.31
CA LEU A 51 -0.26 13.43 -3.15
C LEU A 51 -0.24 14.83 -3.76
N PHE A 52 -1.41 15.34 -4.15
CA PHE A 52 -1.60 16.66 -4.76
C PHE A 52 -2.54 17.54 -3.93
N GLY A 53 -2.51 17.36 -2.60
CA GLY A 53 -3.31 18.09 -1.62
C GLY A 53 -4.70 17.49 -1.45
N GLN A 54 -5.51 17.53 -2.50
CA GLN A 54 -6.83 16.87 -2.52
C GLN A 54 -6.75 15.47 -3.13
N PHE A 55 -7.76 14.62 -2.87
CA PHE A 55 -7.81 13.28 -3.44
C PHE A 55 -7.91 13.32 -4.97
N THR A 56 -7.07 12.53 -5.63
CA THR A 56 -7.00 12.41 -7.09
C THR A 56 -6.96 10.94 -7.53
N ILE A 57 -7.00 10.72 -8.84
CA ILE A 57 -6.79 9.39 -9.42
C ILE A 57 -5.41 8.79 -9.06
N ALA A 58 -4.39 9.62 -8.82
CA ALA A 58 -3.08 9.12 -8.43
C ALA A 58 -3.14 8.40 -7.08
N ASP A 59 -3.87 8.97 -6.12
CA ASP A 59 -4.09 8.39 -4.80
C ASP A 59 -4.84 7.05 -4.90
N ALA A 60 -5.87 6.98 -5.75
CA ALA A 60 -6.58 5.74 -6.04
C ALA A 60 -5.67 4.65 -6.63
N MET A 61 -4.76 5.01 -7.54
CA MET A 61 -3.80 4.08 -8.14
C MET A 61 -2.74 3.61 -7.15
N PHE A 62 -2.39 4.42 -6.15
CA PHE A 62 -1.46 4.05 -5.09
C PHE A 62 -2.10 3.35 -3.89
N ALA A 63 -3.43 3.36 -3.74
CA ALA A 63 -4.11 2.65 -2.65
C ALA A 63 -3.72 1.15 -2.55
N PRO A 64 -3.61 0.38 -3.65
CA PRO A 64 -3.12 -1.00 -3.59
C PRO A 64 -1.65 -1.15 -3.17
N VAL A 65 -0.83 -0.10 -3.35
CA VAL A 65 0.56 -0.10 -2.87
C VAL A 65 0.60 0.17 -1.38
N VAL A 66 -0.19 1.15 -0.92
CA VAL A 66 -0.38 1.45 0.51
C VAL A 66 -0.83 0.22 1.28
N LEU A 67 -1.84 -0.51 0.77
CA LEU A 67 -2.30 -1.75 1.41
C LEU A 67 -1.21 -2.81 1.51
N ARG A 68 -0.33 -2.93 0.50
CA ARG A 68 0.83 -3.84 0.59
C ARG A 68 1.83 -3.40 1.65
N PHE A 69 2.12 -2.11 1.76
CA PHE A 69 3.00 -1.61 2.82
C PHE A 69 2.46 -1.96 4.22
N VAL A 70 1.13 -1.88 4.40
CA VAL A 70 0.46 -2.34 5.62
C VAL A 70 0.54 -3.86 5.81
N THR A 71 0.26 -4.64 4.76
CA THR A 71 0.30 -6.11 4.83
C THR A 71 1.67 -6.63 5.27
N TYR A 72 2.76 -6.02 4.78
CA TYR A 72 4.12 -6.46 5.07
C TYR A 72 4.81 -5.69 6.21
N ASP A 73 4.11 -4.76 6.86
CA ASP A 73 4.65 -3.92 7.94
C ASP A 73 5.97 -3.21 7.54
N VAL A 74 5.95 -2.61 6.34
CA VAL A 74 7.10 -1.89 5.78
C VAL A 74 7.41 -0.69 6.67
N GLN A 75 8.68 -0.55 7.06
CA GLN A 75 9.14 0.60 7.84
C GLN A 75 9.29 1.81 6.92
N LEU A 76 8.58 2.89 7.26
CA LEU A 76 8.48 4.11 6.44
C LEU A 76 9.00 5.33 7.21
N ASP A 77 9.44 6.34 6.47
CA ASP A 77 9.65 7.66 7.06
C ASP A 77 8.32 8.36 7.38
N ASN A 78 8.39 9.48 8.09
CA ASN A 78 7.20 10.20 8.53
C ASN A 78 6.33 10.69 7.36
N VAL A 79 6.93 11.05 6.21
CA VAL A 79 6.17 11.60 5.07
C VAL A 79 5.36 10.50 4.40
N ALA A 80 5.98 9.35 4.14
CA ALA A 80 5.32 8.19 3.58
C ALA A 80 4.30 7.59 4.55
N GLN A 81 4.62 7.51 5.85
CA GLN A 81 3.70 7.03 6.89
C GLN A 81 2.44 7.90 6.98
N ASN A 82 2.58 9.23 7.00
CA ASN A 82 1.44 10.14 7.01
C ASN A 82 0.54 9.96 5.77
N TYR A 83 1.14 9.68 4.60
CA TYR A 83 0.37 9.45 3.37
C TYR A 83 -0.36 8.10 3.41
N VAL A 84 0.27 7.05 3.92
CA VAL A 84 -0.36 5.75 4.17
C VAL A 84 -1.59 5.93 5.07
N GLU A 85 -1.46 6.67 6.16
CA GLU A 85 -2.56 6.94 7.09
C GLU A 85 -3.70 7.74 6.44
N ALA A 86 -3.37 8.76 5.65
CA ALA A 86 -4.36 9.55 4.91
C ALA A 86 -5.18 8.68 3.94
N ILE A 87 -4.52 7.77 3.21
CA ILE A 87 -5.18 6.83 2.29
C ILE A 87 -6.09 5.86 3.06
N LEU A 88 -5.60 5.29 4.17
CA LEU A 88 -6.39 4.37 5.01
C LEU A 88 -7.60 5.02 5.69
N ALA A 89 -7.59 6.34 5.84
CA ALA A 89 -8.71 7.11 6.37
C ALA A 89 -9.84 7.34 5.35
N ILE A 90 -9.63 7.03 4.05
CA ILE A 90 -10.65 7.23 3.02
C ILE A 90 -11.83 6.26 3.23
N PRO A 91 -13.07 6.75 3.39
CA PRO A 91 -14.23 5.90 3.64
C PRO A 91 -14.45 4.82 2.57
N ALA A 92 -14.32 5.19 1.29
CA ALA A 92 -14.47 4.25 0.18
C ALA A 92 -13.41 3.12 0.22
N LEU A 93 -12.18 3.43 0.65
CA LEU A 93 -11.14 2.40 0.81
C LEU A 93 -11.48 1.48 1.99
N GLN A 94 -11.97 2.02 3.10
CA GLN A 94 -12.41 1.22 4.25
C GLN A 94 -13.56 0.27 3.89
N GLU A 95 -14.52 0.74 3.10
CA GLU A 95 -15.60 -0.10 2.56
C GLU A 95 -15.05 -1.20 1.65
N TRP A 96 -14.10 -0.87 0.77
CA TRP A 96 -13.45 -1.85 -0.09
C TRP A 96 -12.67 -2.91 0.71
N ILE A 97 -11.88 -2.51 1.72
CA ILE A 97 -11.17 -3.43 2.61
C ILE A 97 -12.17 -4.34 3.34
N LYS A 98 -13.28 -3.77 3.84
CA LYS A 98 -14.32 -4.53 4.54
C LYS A 98 -14.98 -5.56 3.62
N ALA A 99 -15.30 -5.17 2.38
CA ALA A 99 -15.85 -6.07 1.38
C ALA A 99 -14.87 -7.20 1.04
N GLY A 100 -13.61 -6.86 0.76
CA GLY A 100 -12.56 -7.86 0.46
C GLY A 100 -12.31 -8.83 1.61
N LYS A 101 -12.43 -8.38 2.87
CA LYS A 101 -12.35 -9.29 4.03
C LYS A 101 -13.54 -10.24 4.14
N ALA A 102 -14.71 -9.86 3.61
CA ALA A 102 -15.94 -10.65 3.67
C ALA A 102 -16.10 -11.64 2.49
N GLU A 103 -15.23 -11.56 1.47
CA GLU A 103 -15.21 -12.51 0.35
C GLU A 103 -15.05 -13.94 0.85
N GLN A 104 -15.87 -14.87 0.32
CA GLN A 104 -15.89 -16.27 0.74
C GLN A 104 -14.99 -17.14 -0.13
N GLU A 105 -14.66 -16.64 -1.33
CA GLU A 105 -13.73 -17.26 -2.25
C GLU A 105 -12.35 -17.34 -1.60
N ILE A 106 -11.91 -18.56 -1.38
CA ILE A 106 -10.60 -18.86 -0.84
C ILE A 106 -9.80 -19.54 -1.94
N ILE A 107 -8.64 -18.96 -2.25
CA ILE A 107 -7.63 -19.59 -3.10
C ILE A 107 -6.54 -20.11 -2.16
N PRO A 108 -6.44 -21.44 -1.94
CA PRO A 108 -5.57 -22.01 -0.91
C PRO A 108 -4.10 -21.56 -0.99
N THR A 109 -3.59 -21.29 -2.19
CA THR A 109 -2.21 -20.82 -2.42
C THR A 109 -1.94 -19.42 -1.87
N PHE A 110 -2.96 -18.61 -1.61
CA PHE A 110 -2.86 -17.21 -1.17
C PHE A 110 -3.38 -16.96 0.26
N GLU A 111 -3.72 -18.02 0.98
CA GLU A 111 -4.01 -17.98 2.43
C GLU A 111 -2.75 -18.45 3.19
N PHE A 112 -2.35 -17.71 4.23
CA PHE A 112 -1.13 -17.95 5.02
C PHE A 112 -1.45 -18.18 6.50
#